data_AF-A0A623DHQ8-F1
#
_entry.id   AF-A0A623DHQ8-F1
#
_cell.length_a   1.000
_cell.length_b   1.000
_cell.length_c   1.000
_cell.angle_alpha   90.00
_cell.angle_beta   90.00
_cell.angle_gamma   90.00
#
_symmetry.space_group_name_H-M   'P 1'
#
loop_
_entity.id
_entity.type
_entity.pdbx_description
1 polymer ?
#
loop_
_entity_poly.entity_id
_entity_poly.type
_entity_poly.pdbx_seq_one_letter_code
_entity_poly.pdbx_strand_id
1 'polypeptide(L)'
;MWLVAGVTDMRKSFNGLGEQVQHVLNDNPFSGHLFIFRGRRGDTVKILWADADGLCLFTKRLEEGQFIWPAVRDGKVSITRSQLAMLLDKLDWRQPKTSSRNSLTML
;
A
#
# COMPACT_ATOMS: atom_id res chain seq x y z
N MET A 1 -0.39 -7.68 -2.97
CA MET A 1 -0.61 -6.24 -2.75
C MET A 1 0.74 -5.59 -2.60
N TRP A 2 0.95 -4.46 -3.25
CA TRP A 2 2.26 -3.86 -3.45
C TRP A 2 2.28 -2.46 -2.85
N LEU A 3 3.07 -2.28 -1.80
CA LEU A 3 3.40 -0.96 -1.30
C LEU A 3 4.51 -0.39 -2.17
N VAL A 4 4.22 0.70 -2.87
CA VAL A 4 5.13 1.33 -3.82
C VAL A 4 6.14 2.17 -3.05
N ALA A 5 7.42 1.91 -3.28
CA ALA A 5 8.52 2.60 -2.62
C ALA A 5 8.61 4.06 -3.04
N GLY A 6 9.32 4.86 -2.23
CA GLY A 6 9.53 6.28 -2.52
C GLY A 6 8.27 7.13 -2.33
N VAL A 7 8.22 8.24 -3.08
CA VAL A 7 7.23 9.30 -2.94
C VAL A 7 6.47 9.47 -4.25
N THR A 8 5.15 9.44 -4.18
CA THR A 8 4.27 9.67 -5.34
C THR A 8 3.67 11.07 -5.34
N ASP A 9 3.58 11.68 -6.51
CA ASP A 9 2.78 12.88 -6.73
C ASP A 9 1.29 12.55 -6.60
N MET A 10 0.67 13.03 -5.51
CA MET A 10 -0.73 12.72 -5.19
C MET A 10 -1.77 13.48 -6.03
N ARG A 11 -1.34 14.36 -6.94
CA ARG A 11 -2.21 14.94 -7.97
C ARG A 11 -2.60 13.93 -9.04
N LYS A 12 -1.81 12.86 -9.20
CA LYS A 12 -2.10 11.77 -10.15
C LYS A 12 -3.38 11.03 -9.73
N SER A 13 -4.24 10.77 -10.72
CA SER A 13 -5.43 9.91 -10.60
C SER A 13 -5.19 8.61 -11.38
N PHE A 14 -6.26 7.94 -11.83
CA PHE A 14 -6.22 6.66 -12.56
C PHE A 14 -5.08 6.55 -13.58
N ASN A 15 -5.06 7.40 -14.61
CA ASN A 15 -4.08 7.31 -15.70
C ASN A 15 -2.65 7.55 -15.21
N GLY A 16 -2.40 8.64 -14.46
CA GLY A 16 -1.05 8.96 -14.01
C GLY A 16 -0.46 7.96 -13.00
N LEU A 17 -1.31 7.32 -12.19
CA LEU A 17 -0.89 6.23 -11.31
C LEU A 17 -0.72 4.92 -12.10
N GLY A 18 -1.60 4.64 -13.07
CA GLY A 18 -1.49 3.50 -13.98
C GLY A 18 -0.20 3.53 -14.80
N GLU A 19 0.15 4.69 -15.37
CA GLU A 19 1.43 4.93 -16.05
C GLU A 19 2.62 4.69 -15.12
N GLN A 20 2.50 5.05 -13.83
CA GLN A 20 3.57 4.79 -12.87
C GLN A 20 3.71 3.29 -12.60
N VAL A 21 2.61 2.54 -12.50
CA VAL A 21 2.66 1.07 -12.41
C VAL A 21 3.31 0.48 -13.67
N GLN A 22 2.89 0.92 -14.84
CA GLN A 22 3.36 0.40 -16.12
C GLN A 22 4.83 0.71 -16.40
N HIS A 23 5.24 1.96 -16.25
CA HIS A 23 6.55 2.42 -16.74
C HIS A 23 7.61 2.52 -15.65
N VAL A 24 7.22 2.73 -14.38
CA VAL A 24 8.18 2.81 -13.26
C VAL A 24 8.33 1.47 -12.57
N LEU A 25 7.22 0.75 -12.35
CA LEU A 25 7.25 -0.56 -11.68
C LEU A 25 7.36 -1.73 -12.65
N ASN A 26 7.32 -1.47 -13.96
CA ASN A 26 7.30 -2.47 -15.04
C ASN A 26 6.28 -3.59 -14.76
N ASP A 27 5.07 -3.20 -14.37
CA ASP A 27 3.98 -4.11 -13.97
C ASP A 27 2.67 -3.75 -14.68
N ASN A 28 1.72 -4.67 -14.72
CA ASN A 28 0.42 -4.45 -15.34
C ASN A 28 -0.54 -3.74 -14.36
N PRO A 29 -1.00 -2.50 -14.66
CA PRO A 29 -2.01 -1.82 -13.83
C PRO A 29 -3.35 -2.55 -13.77
N PHE A 30 -3.62 -3.45 -14.72
CA PHE A 30 -4.85 -4.26 -14.80
C PHE A 30 -4.68 -5.69 -14.22
N SER A 31 -3.61 -5.95 -13.48
CA SER A 31 -3.34 -7.28 -12.88
C SER A 31 -4.30 -7.70 -11.76
N GLY A 32 -5.20 -6.81 -11.31
CA GLY A 32 -6.00 -7.01 -10.10
C GLY A 32 -5.20 -6.85 -8.79
N HIS A 33 -3.90 -6.52 -8.87
CA HIS A 33 -3.12 -6.18 -7.70
C HIS A 33 -3.51 -4.81 -7.13
N LEU A 34 -3.54 -4.70 -5.81
CA LEU A 34 -3.58 -3.40 -5.14
C LEU A 34 -2.18 -2.78 -5.12
N PHE A 35 -2.03 -1.61 -5.74
CA PHE A 35 -0.84 -0.77 -5.68
C PHE A 35 -1.09 0.39 -4.71
N ILE A 36 -0.34 0.43 -3.61
CA ILE A 36 -0.48 1.41 -2.53
C ILE A 36 0.63 2.46 -2.66
N PHE A 37 0.25 3.72 -2.79
CA PHE A 37 1.15 4.86 -2.94
C PHE A 37 1.05 5.82 -1.75
N ARG A 38 2.14 6.50 -1.41
CA ARG A 38 2.18 7.54 -0.35
C ARG A 38 2.77 8.85 -0.86
N GLY A 39 2.15 9.96 -0.45
CA GLY A 39 2.57 11.30 -0.84
C GLY A 39 3.78 11.78 -0.05
N ARG A 40 4.44 12.86 -0.48
CA ARG A 40 5.64 13.40 0.20
C ARG A 40 5.38 13.75 1.66
N ARG A 41 4.22 14.36 1.93
CA ARG A 41 3.77 14.76 3.27
C ARG A 41 3.43 13.58 4.17
N GLY A 42 3.13 12.42 3.59
CA GLY A 42 2.79 11.20 4.33
C GLY A 42 1.44 11.15 4.99
N ASP A 43 0.65 12.20 4.87
CA ASP A 43 -0.74 12.26 5.34
C ASP A 43 -1.71 11.58 4.37
N THR A 44 -1.29 11.27 3.14
CA THR A 44 -2.16 10.77 2.07
C THR A 44 -1.65 9.46 1.50
N VAL A 45 -2.57 8.49 1.38
CA VAL A 45 -2.38 7.23 0.66
C VAL A 45 -3.43 7.10 -0.43
N LYS A 46 -2.99 6.58 -1.58
CA LYS A 46 -3.87 6.14 -2.68
C LYS A 46 -3.67 4.66 -2.94
N ILE A 47 -4.75 3.94 -3.26
CA ILE A 47 -4.70 2.53 -3.65
C ILE A 47 -5.38 2.38 -5.00
N LEU A 48 -4.61 1.97 -6.02
CA LEU A 48 -5.09 1.68 -7.37
C LEU A 48 -5.20 0.16 -7.54
N TRP A 49 -6.30 -0.32 -8.12
CA TRP A 49 -6.44 -1.70 -8.60
C TRP A 49 -7.41 -1.73 -9.78
N ALA A 50 -7.39 -2.81 -10.55
CA ALA A 50 -8.45 -3.11 -11.52
C ALA A 50 -9.38 -4.19 -10.96
N ASP A 51 -10.67 -4.06 -11.22
CA ASP A 51 -11.66 -5.12 -11.05
C ASP A 51 -12.06 -5.70 -12.41
N ALA A 52 -13.29 -6.23 -12.53
CA ALA A 52 -13.74 -6.88 -13.77
C ALA A 52 -14.03 -5.89 -14.90
N ASP A 53 -14.38 -4.65 -14.60
CA ASP A 53 -14.90 -3.67 -15.56
C ASP A 53 -14.15 -2.33 -15.56
N GLY A 54 -13.25 -2.08 -14.60
CA GLY A 54 -12.46 -0.85 -14.64
C GLY A 54 -11.32 -0.74 -13.63
N LEU A 55 -10.77 0.46 -13.57
CA LEU A 55 -9.83 0.87 -12.53
C LEU A 55 -10.59 1.49 -11.36
N CYS A 56 -10.23 1.07 -10.16
CA CYS A 56 -10.73 1.64 -8.92
C CYS A 56 -9.60 2.41 -8.21
N LEU A 57 -9.98 3.50 -7.53
CA LEU A 57 -9.06 4.32 -6.76
C LEU A 57 -9.64 4.64 -5.40
N PHE A 58 -8.99 4.13 -4.36
CA PHE A 58 -9.25 4.54 -2.98
C PHE A 58 -8.27 5.64 -2.58
N THR A 59 -8.75 6.65 -1.85
CA THR A 59 -7.91 7.71 -1.27
C THR A 59 -8.24 7.88 0.21
N LYS A 60 -7.21 7.86 1.06
CA LYS A 60 -7.32 8.22 2.48
C LYS A 60 -6.35 9.35 2.79
N ARG A 61 -6.87 10.42 3.39
CA ARG A 61 -6.09 11.52 3.96
C ARG A 61 -6.28 11.52 5.46
N LEU A 62 -5.19 11.72 6.19
CA LEU A 62 -5.19 11.91 7.63
C LEU A 62 -5.43 13.39 7.93
N GLU A 63 -6.29 13.67 8.91
CA GLU A 63 -6.41 15.02 9.49
C GLU A 63 -5.15 15.37 10.30
N GLU A 64 -4.53 14.38 10.94
CA GLU A 64 -3.32 14.54 11.73
C GLU A 64 -2.36 13.36 11.60
N GLY A 65 -1.06 13.70 11.55
CA GLY A 65 0.05 12.77 11.53
C GLY A 65 0.39 12.25 10.14
N GLN A 66 1.16 11.17 10.11
CA GLN A 66 1.64 10.54 8.87
C GLN A 66 1.45 9.03 8.95
N PHE A 67 1.21 8.40 7.81
CA PHE A 67 1.31 6.95 7.67
C PHE A 67 2.75 6.49 7.90
N ILE A 68 2.90 5.37 8.62
CA ILE A 68 4.18 4.69 8.79
C ILE A 68 4.55 4.06 7.44
N TRP A 69 5.69 4.48 6.89
CA TRP A 69 6.16 4.04 5.57
C TRP A 69 7.51 3.32 5.71
N PRO A 70 7.82 2.32 4.86
CA PRO A 70 9.13 1.68 4.92
C PRO A 70 10.17 2.61 4.30
N ALA A 71 11.43 2.50 4.74
CA ALA A 71 12.53 3.31 4.22
C ALA A 71 13.00 2.92 2.80
N VAL A 72 12.24 2.06 2.11
CA VAL A 72 12.57 1.57 0.77
C VAL A 72 12.44 2.72 -0.22
N ARG A 73 13.53 2.97 -0.95
CA ARG A 73 13.63 4.12 -1.87
C ARG A 73 13.06 3.81 -3.25
N ASP A 74 13.26 2.59 -3.75
CA ASP A 74 12.91 2.20 -5.12
C ASP A 74 12.13 0.87 -5.17
N GLY A 75 11.30 0.72 -6.21
CA GLY A 75 10.51 -0.48 -6.47
C GLY A 75 9.22 -0.60 -5.65
N LYS A 76 8.92 -1.81 -5.17
CA LYS A 76 7.70 -2.13 -4.42
C LYS A 76 7.94 -3.29 -3.45
N VAL A 77 7.21 -3.31 -2.34
CA VAL A 77 7.27 -4.37 -1.33
C VAL A 77 5.91 -5.05 -1.22
N SER A 78 5.90 -6.38 -1.17
CA SER A 78 4.67 -7.14 -0.94
C SER A 78 4.20 -6.96 0.51
N ILE A 79 2.92 -6.67 0.70
CA ILE A 79 2.30 -6.62 2.03
C ILE A 79 1.11 -7.56 2.12
N THR A 80 0.83 -8.06 3.33
CA THR A 80 -0.33 -8.89 3.66
C THR A 80 -1.59 -8.06 3.92
N ARG A 81 -2.77 -8.70 3.94
CA ARG A 81 -4.05 -8.04 4.26
C ARG A 81 -4.02 -7.37 5.63
N SER A 82 -3.45 -8.05 6.63
CA SER A 82 -3.27 -7.52 7.98
C SER A 82 -2.35 -6.31 7.99
N GLN A 83 -1.26 -6.33 7.23
CA GLN A 83 -0.36 -5.18 7.12
C GLN A 83 -1.03 -3.98 6.43
N LEU A 84 -1.87 -4.22 5.41
CA LEU A 84 -2.67 -3.15 4.81
C LEU A 84 -3.65 -2.54 5.82
N ALA A 85 -4.37 -3.36 6.59
CA ALA A 85 -5.28 -2.88 7.63
C ALA A 85 -4.51 -2.05 8.67
N MET A 86 -3.39 -2.58 9.20
CA MET A 86 -2.53 -1.88 10.15
C MET A 86 -2.01 -0.55 9.59
N LEU A 87 -1.55 -0.53 8.33
CA LEU A 87 -1.12 0.70 7.66
C LEU A 87 -2.26 1.73 7.63
N LEU A 88 -3.47 1.32 7.24
CA LEU A 88 -4.62 2.20 7.16
C LEU A 88 -5.04 2.72 8.55
N ASP A 89 -4.79 1.97 9.61
CA ASP A 89 -5.04 2.35 11.01
C ASP A 89 -3.86 3.11 11.67
N LYS A 90 -2.83 3.48 10.90
CA LYS A 90 -1.59 4.13 11.37
C LYS A 90 -0.79 3.29 12.37
N LEU A 91 -1.00 1.98 12.42
CA LEU A 91 -0.23 1.05 13.23
C LEU A 91 1.07 0.65 12.53
N ASP A 92 2.10 0.31 13.31
CA ASP A 92 3.37 -0.15 12.74
C ASP A 92 3.19 -1.54 12.11
N TRP A 93 3.05 -1.57 10.80
CA TRP A 93 2.85 -2.78 10.00
C TRP A 93 4.17 -3.49 9.64
N ARG A 94 5.34 -2.87 9.93
CA ARG A 94 6.67 -3.43 9.60
C ARG A 94 7.05 -4.58 10.51
N GLN A 95 6.41 -4.69 11.67
CA GLN A 95 6.49 -5.85 12.55
C GLN A 95 5.08 -6.44 12.68
N PRO A 96 4.74 -7.50 11.91
CA PRO A 96 3.58 -8.28 12.26
C PRO A 96 3.83 -8.79 13.68
N LYS A 97 2.98 -8.41 14.65
CA LYS A 97 2.91 -9.15 15.90
C LYS A 97 2.49 -10.55 15.50
N THR A 98 3.45 -11.47 15.35
CA THR A 98 3.16 -12.89 15.32
C THR A 98 2.50 -13.14 16.66
N SER A 99 1.18 -13.24 16.69
CA SER A 99 0.50 -13.86 17.81
C SER A 99 1.12 -15.24 17.86
N SER A 100 2.04 -15.47 18.80
CA SER A 100 2.46 -16.82 19.12
C SER A 100 1.15 -17.51 19.45
N ARG A 101 0.67 -18.36 18.54
CA ARG A 101 -0.22 -19.44 18.95
C ARG A 101 0.58 -20.12 20.03
N ASN A 102 0.25 -19.84 21.29
CA ASN A 102 0.60 -20.72 22.38
C ASN A 102 -0.03 -22.04 21.95
N SER A 103 0.80 -22.89 21.36
CA SER A 103 0.55 -24.31 21.26
C SER A 103 0.37 -24.76 22.69
N LEU A 104 -0.88 -24.72 23.15
CA LEU A 104 -1.36 -25.47 24.29
C LEU A 104 -1.05 -26.93 23.95
N THR A 105 0.14 -27.35 24.36
CA THR A 105 0.58 -28.72 24.34
C THR A 105 0.54 -29.16 25.79
N MET A 106 -0.24 -30.22 26.04
CA MET A 106 -0.36 -31.00 27.28
C MET A 106 -1.12 -30.29 28.41
N LEU A 107 -2.15 -30.88 29.03
CA LEU A 107 -2.47 -32.29 29.27
C LEU A 107 -3.92 -32.65 28.91
#